data_AF-A0A9E2H5S2-F1
#
_entry.id   AF-A0A9E2H5S2-F1
#
_cell.length_a   1.000
_cell.length_b   1.000
_cell.length_c   1.000
_cell.angle_alpha   90.00
_cell.angle_beta   90.00
_cell.angle_gamma   90.00
#
_symmetry.space_group_name_H-M   'P 1'
#
loop_
_entity.id
_entity.type
_entity.pdbx_description
1 polymer ?
#
loop_
_entity_poly.entity_id
_entity_poly.type
_entity_poly.pdbx_seq_one_letter_code
_entity_poly.pdbx_strand_id
1 'polypeptide(L)'
;MPDIKKIIQSQIFAKQKKKLHKNQLKDLDNAVKTIFENPDIGDIKAGDLQGIQIYKFKSMNNQMLLAYEVDLHTLHLYAFGSHENFYRYLKKYLH
;
A
#
# COMPACT_ATOMS: atom_id res chain seq x y z
N MET A 1 -17.12 -3.56 -9.88
CA MET A 1 -16.08 -2.92 -9.06
C MET A 1 -16.23 -3.43 -7.65
N PRO A 2 -15.14 -3.83 -6.97
CA PRO A 2 -15.23 -4.26 -5.58
C PRO A 2 -15.72 -3.09 -4.72
N ASP A 3 -16.84 -3.28 -4.01
CA ASP A 3 -17.31 -2.30 -3.03
C ASP A 3 -16.48 -2.49 -1.75
N ILE A 4 -15.40 -1.73 -1.57
CA ILE A 4 -14.56 -1.87 -0.38
C ILE A 4 -15.34 -1.36 0.85
N LYS A 5 -15.64 -2.26 1.78
CA LYS A 5 -16.40 -1.97 3.02
C LYS A 5 -15.50 -1.77 4.22
N LYS A 6 -14.25 -2.24 4.15
CA LYS A 6 -13.32 -2.23 5.27
C LYS A 6 -11.90 -1.99 4.81
N ILE A 7 -11.15 -1.21 5.59
CA ILE A 7 -9.72 -1.02 5.40
C ILE A 7 -9.00 -1.56 6.64
N ILE A 8 -8.04 -2.46 6.44
CA ILE A 8 -7.19 -3.00 7.48
C ILE A 8 -5.76 -2.58 7.18
N GLN A 9 -5.07 -2.00 8.17
CA GLN A 9 -3.67 -1.64 8.05
C GLN A 9 -2.81 -2.53 8.94
N SER A 10 -1.67 -2.96 8.42
CA SER A 10 -0.71 -3.74 9.17
C SER A 10 -0.01 -2.90 10.26
N GLN A 11 0.62 -3.57 11.23
CA GLN A 11 1.43 -2.88 12.23
C GLN A 11 2.63 -2.14 11.61
N ILE A 12 3.21 -2.69 10.54
CA ILE A 12 4.33 -2.07 9.82
C ILE A 12 3.85 -0.81 9.11
N PHE A 13 2.69 -0.86 8.44
CA PHE A 13 2.05 0.29 7.82
C PHE A 13 1.79 1.39 8.86
N ALA A 14 1.17 1.05 9.99
CA ALA A 14 0.86 1.99 11.06
C ALA A 14 2.13 2.65 11.64
N LYS A 15 3.21 1.88 11.85
CA LYS A 15 4.50 2.40 12.31
C LYS A 15 5.14 3.35 11.30
N GLN A 16 5.02 3.07 10.00
CA GLN A 16 5.54 3.95 8.94
C GLN A 16 4.72 5.23 8.83
N LYS A 17 3.38 5.13 8.90
CA LYS A 17 2.45 6.27 8.85
C LYS A 17 2.78 7.30 9.94
N LYS A 18 3.09 6.84 11.16
CA LYS A 18 3.47 7.71 12.29
C LYS A 18 4.75 8.53 12.07
N LYS A 19 5.63 8.12 11.13
CA LYS A 19 6.89 8.82 10.84
C LYS A 19 6.75 9.86 9.74
N LEU A 20 5.59 9.95 9.08
CA LEU A 20 5.38 10.88 7.99
C LEU A 20 5.10 12.29 8.49
N HIS A 21 5.64 13.28 7.78
CA HIS A 21 5.22 14.67 7.94
C HIS A 21 3.83 14.89 7.33
N LYS A 22 3.14 15.97 7.73
CA LYS A 22 1.76 16.27 7.29
C LYS A 22 1.56 16.20 5.78
N ASN A 23 2.52 16.71 5.00
CA ASN A 23 2.43 16.71 3.53
C ASN A 23 2.49 15.28 2.96
N GLN A 24 3.44 14.48 3.44
CA GLN A 24 3.57 13.07 3.02
C GLN A 24 2.38 12.23 3.47
N LEU A 25 1.82 12.54 4.64
CA LEU A 25 0.62 11.88 5.14
C LEU A 25 -0.58 12.12 4.21
N LYS A 26 -0.73 13.37 3.75
CA LYS A 26 -1.77 13.75 2.77
C LYS A 26 -1.58 13.00 1.44
N ASP A 27 -0.35 12.89 0.96
CA ASP A 27 -0.05 12.12 -0.26
C ASP A 27 -0.40 10.63 -0.09
N LEU A 28 -0.07 10.05 1.07
CA LEU A 28 -0.42 8.67 1.40
C LEU A 28 -1.93 8.46 1.50
N ASP A 29 -2.67 9.34 2.18
CA ASP A 29 -4.12 9.24 2.31
C ASP A 29 -4.81 9.37 0.94
N ASN A 30 -4.30 10.25 0.06
CA ASN A 30 -4.76 10.33 -1.33
C ASN A 30 -4.51 9.02 -2.08
N ALA A 31 -3.32 8.42 -1.93
CA ALA A 31 -3.01 7.15 -2.57
C ALA A 31 -3.93 6.02 -2.09
N VAL A 32 -4.20 5.93 -0.79
CA VAL A 32 -5.16 4.96 -0.22
C VAL A 32 -6.57 5.21 -0.77
N LYS A 33 -6.99 6.47 -0.90
CA LYS A 33 -8.28 6.81 -1.50
C LYS A 33 -8.37 6.37 -2.96
N THR A 34 -7.33 6.60 -3.76
CA THR A 34 -7.30 6.14 -5.15
C THR A 34 -7.43 4.63 -5.26
N ILE A 35 -6.74 3.88 -4.39
CA ILE A 35 -6.86 2.41 -4.35
C ILE A 35 -8.25 1.99 -3.87
N PHE A 36 -8.84 2.70 -2.90
CA PHE A 36 -10.19 2.42 -2.45
C PHE A 36 -11.23 2.60 -3.56
N GLU A 37 -11.09 3.65 -4.39
CA GLU A 37 -11.98 3.93 -5.52
C GLU A 37 -11.72 3.00 -6.71
N ASN A 38 -10.47 2.60 -6.93
CA ASN A 38 -10.08 1.66 -7.99
C ASN A 38 -9.06 0.64 -7.46
N PRO A 39 -9.52 -0.47 -6.88
CA PRO A 39 -8.63 -1.45 -6.24
C PRO A 39 -7.75 -2.22 -7.24
N ASP A 40 -8.10 -2.21 -8.53
CA ASP A 40 -7.34 -2.87 -9.61
C ASP A 40 -6.24 -1.96 -10.22
N ILE A 41 -5.99 -0.78 -9.64
CA ILE A 41 -5.00 0.20 -10.17
C ILE A 41 -3.53 -0.25 -9.97
N GLY A 42 -3.30 -1.22 -9.09
CA GLY A 42 -1.97 -1.68 -8.74
C GLY A 42 -1.42 -2.71 -9.72
N ASP A 43 -0.10 -2.74 -9.85
CA ASP A 43 0.57 -3.79 -10.60
C ASP A 43 0.54 -5.09 -9.79
N ILE A 44 -0.13 -6.13 -10.29
CA ILE A 44 -0.12 -7.46 -9.68
C ILE A 44 1.29 -8.06 -9.82
N LYS A 45 1.84 -8.52 -8.70
CA LYS A 45 3.10 -9.27 -8.71
C LYS A 45 2.84 -10.76 -8.93
N ALA A 46 3.49 -11.34 -9.93
CA ALA A 46 3.57 -12.80 -10.10
C ALA A 46 4.68 -13.41 -9.22
N GLY A 47 4.56 -14.70 -8.88
CA GLY A 47 5.54 -15.45 -8.06
C GLY A 47 5.13 -15.53 -6.58
N ASP A 48 6.10 -15.52 -5.66
CA ASP A 48 5.88 -15.60 -4.20
C ASP A 48 5.00 -14.48 -3.61
N LEU A 49 4.68 -13.47 -4.41
CA LEU A 49 3.87 -12.30 -4.07
C LEU A 49 2.44 -12.35 -4.62
N GLN A 50 1.98 -13.54 -5.01
CA GLN A 50 0.64 -13.74 -5.57
C GLN A 50 -0.43 -13.18 -4.62
N GLY A 51 -1.30 -12.31 -5.12
CA GLY A 51 -2.33 -11.61 -4.33
C GLY A 51 -1.95 -10.19 -3.89
N ILE A 52 -0.66 -9.86 -3.82
CA ILE A 52 -0.19 -8.50 -3.49
C ILE A 52 -0.15 -7.64 -4.76
N GLN A 53 -0.79 -6.49 -4.69
CA GLN A 53 -0.73 -5.42 -5.68
C GLN A 53 0.18 -4.29 -5.19
N ILE A 54 0.87 -3.65 -6.14
CA ILE A 54 1.75 -2.50 -5.85
C ILE A 54 1.25 -1.28 -6.58
N TYR A 55 0.83 -0.27 -5.83
CA TYR A 55 0.52 1.05 -6.37
C TYR A 55 1.72 1.99 -6.24
N LYS A 56 2.11 2.64 -7.35
CA LYS A 56 3.17 3.65 -7.37
C LYS A 56 2.53 5.04 -7.27
N PHE A 57 2.93 5.84 -6.29
CA PHE A 57 2.44 7.20 -6.13
C PHE A 57 3.61 8.16 -5.88
N LYS A 58 3.41 9.44 -6.20
CA LYS A 58 4.38 10.49 -5.86
C LYS A 58 4.07 11.01 -4.46
N SER A 59 5.09 11.15 -3.63
CA SER A 59 5.01 11.94 -2.41
C SER A 59 6.12 12.97 -2.40
N MET A 60 5.72 14.24 -2.36
CA MET A 60 6.62 15.37 -2.59
C MET A 60 7.46 15.15 -3.87
N ASN A 61 8.79 15.06 -3.74
CA ASN A 61 9.72 14.91 -4.86
C ASN A 61 10.13 13.46 -5.15
N ASN A 62 9.58 12.48 -4.43
CA ASN A 62 10.00 11.09 -4.51
C ASN A 62 8.86 10.16 -4.93
N GLN A 63 9.20 9.11 -5.68
CA GLN A 63 8.27 8.02 -5.95
C GLN A 63 8.24 7.05 -4.77
N MET A 64 7.03 6.69 -4.34
CA MET A 64 6.76 5.73 -3.29
C MET A 64 5.93 4.58 -3.82
N LEU A 65 6.08 3.42 -3.19
CA LEU A 65 5.31 2.21 -3.44
C LEU A 65 4.38 1.96 -2.27
N LEU A 66 3.17 1.47 -2.52
CA LEU A 66 2.25 0.93 -1.53
C LEU A 66 1.88 -0.49 -1.90
N ALA A 67 2.13 -1.43 -0.99
CA ALA A 67 1.72 -2.83 -1.08
C ALA A 67 0.35 -2.99 -0.44
N TYR A 68 -0.60 -3.54 -1.19
CA TYR A 68 -1.92 -3.83 -0.70
C TYR A 68 -2.46 -5.13 -1.30
N GLU A 69 -3.54 -5.62 -0.73
CA GLU A 69 -4.33 -6.73 -1.25
C GLU A 69 -5.80 -6.40 -1.05
N VAL A 70 -6.62 -6.95 -1.92
CA VAL A 70 -8.07 -6.83 -1.85
C VAL A 70 -8.62 -8.23 -1.63
N ASP A 71 -9.14 -8.48 -0.43
CA ASP A 71 -9.82 -9.73 -0.10
C ASP A 71 -11.31 -9.47 0.06
N LEU A 72 -12.12 -10.04 -0.85
CA LEU A 72 -13.58 -9.88 -0.93
C LEU A 72 -14.02 -8.39 -1.00
N HIS A 73 -14.15 -7.74 0.15
CA HIS A 73 -14.54 -6.33 0.30
C HIS A 73 -13.63 -5.58 1.29
N THR A 74 -12.47 -6.14 1.60
CA THR A 74 -11.50 -5.61 2.55
C THR A 74 -10.22 -5.21 1.82
N LEU A 75 -9.81 -3.96 2.00
CA LEU A 75 -8.53 -3.45 1.54
C LEU A 75 -7.47 -3.64 2.64
N HIS A 76 -6.52 -4.52 2.41
CA HIS A 76 -5.39 -4.79 3.30
C HIS A 76 -4.20 -3.94 2.89
N LEU A 77 -3.74 -3.05 3.78
CA LEU A 77 -2.57 -2.19 3.57
C LEU A 77 -1.37 -2.75 4.31
N TYR A 78 -0.37 -3.25 3.58
CA TYR A 78 0.77 -3.97 4.17
C TYR A 78 1.94 -3.07 4.52
N ALA A 79 2.46 -2.33 3.54
CA ALA A 79 3.63 -1.48 3.72
C ALA A 79 3.71 -0.44 2.60
N PHE A 80 4.39 0.67 2.86
CA PHE A 80 4.72 1.65 1.84
C PHE A 80 6.14 2.18 2.02
N GLY A 81 6.78 2.66 0.95
CA GLY A 81 8.14 3.21 1.04
C GLY A 81 8.80 3.40 -0.31
N SER A 82 10.05 3.86 -0.29
CA SER A 82 10.93 3.82 -1.47
C SER A 82 11.30 2.38 -1.83
N HIS A 83 11.77 2.14 -3.05
CA HIS A 83 12.05 0.79 -3.58
C HIS A 83 12.88 -0.10 -2.63
N GLU A 84 13.98 0.39 -2.05
CA GLU A 84 14.83 -0.44 -1.18
C GLU A 84 14.17 -0.84 0.15
N ASN A 85 13.54 0.11 0.83
CA ASN A 85 12.94 -0.16 2.15
C ASN A 85 11.66 -0.98 2.02
N PHE A 86 10.94 -0.80 0.92
CA PHE A 86 9.70 -1.50 0.60
C PHE A 86 9.89 -3.03 0.58
N TYR A 87 10.86 -3.56 -0.17
CA TYR A 87 11.05 -5.00 -0.28
C TYR A 87 11.51 -5.66 1.03
N ARG A 88 12.25 -4.95 1.89
CA ARG A 88 12.64 -5.47 3.22
C ARG A 88 11.43 -5.72 4.11
N TYR A 89 10.44 -4.83 4.06
CA TYR A 89 9.20 -5.00 4.82
C TYR A 89 8.28 -6.02 4.18
N LEU A 90 8.20 -6.03 2.85
CA LEU A 90 7.35 -6.96 2.12
C LEU A 90 7.76 -8.42 2.36
N LYS A 91 9.06 -8.72 2.40
CA LYS A 91 9.56 -10.05 2.76
C LYS A 91 9.11 -10.56 4.13
N LYS A 92 8.74 -9.67 5.07
CA LYS A 92 8.23 -10.08 6.39
C LYS A 92 6.78 -10.54 6.37
N TYR A 93 6.06 -10.25 5.30
CA TYR A 93 4.67 -10.70 5.09
C TYR A 93 4.58 -11.97 4.23
N LEU A 94 5.67 -12.35 3.56
CA LEU A 94 5.75 -13.51 2.66
C LEU A 94 6.27 -14.79 3.33
N HIS A 95 6.30 -14.86 4.66
CA HIS A 95 7.00 -15.90 5.40
C HIS A 95 6.11 -16.60 6.42
#